data_AF-A0A9R0ZRJ8-F1
#
_entry.id   AF-A0A9R0ZRJ8-F1
#
_cell.length_a   1.000
_cell.length_b   1.000
_cell.length_c   1.000
_cell.angle_alpha   90.00
_cell.angle_beta   90.00
_cell.angle_gamma   90.00
#
_symmetry.space_group_name_H-M   'P 1'
#
loop_
_entity.id
_entity.type
_entity.pdbx_description
1 polymer ?
#
loop_
_entity_poly.entity_id
_entity_poly.type
_entity_poly.pdbx_seq_one_letter_code
_entity_poly.pdbx_strand_id
1 'polypeptide(L)'
;MSFWWLNPLMKMGYEKPLEDKDMPLLGATDRAQNQYLMFMEKLNREKQSPSHATPSFFWTIVSCHKRAILVSGFCALLKVLTLSTGPVLLKAFINVSLGKGSFKYEGFVLAVVMFVCKFCESLSQRQWYFRTRRLGLQVRSFLSAAIYKKQQKLSNAAKMKHSSGEIMNYVTVDAYRIGEFPYWFHQTWTTSVQLCIALAILYNAVGAAMLSSLVVIIITVLCNAPLAKLQHKYQSKLMEAQDVRLKAMTESLVHMKVLKLYAWEAHFKKVIEGLREVEYKWLTAFQLRRAYNSFLFWSSPVLVSAATFLTCYLLKIPLDASNVFTFVATLRLVQDPIRQIPDVIGVVIQAKVAFTRISKFLDAPELNGQARKKYYVGIDYPLAMNSCSFSWDVNPSKPTLKNINLAVKAGEKVAICGEVGSGKSTLLAAVLGEVPKTEGTIQVCGKIAYISQNAWIQTGTVQDNILFGSSMDRERYHNTLARCSLVKDLEMLPYGDCTQIGERGVNLSGGQKQRVQLARALYQNADIYLLDDPFSAVDAHTATSLFNEYVMSALSDKTVLLVTHQVDFLPVFDSILVNVRWRGYSVCTLSRSIGRL
;
A
#
# COMPACT_ATOMS: atom_id res chain seq x y z
N MET A 1 -22.96 -15.80 -16.50
CA MET A 1 -21.65 -16.10 -17.14
C MET A 1 -21.20 -15.02 -18.13
N SER A 2 -22.12 -14.41 -18.89
CA SER A 2 -21.83 -13.40 -19.93
C SER A 2 -21.67 -11.95 -19.44
N PHE A 3 -21.63 -11.69 -18.13
CA PHE A 3 -21.54 -10.34 -17.54
C PHE A 3 -22.70 -9.40 -17.84
N TRP A 4 -23.88 -9.94 -18.19
CA TRP A 4 -25.09 -9.15 -18.48
C TRP A 4 -25.51 -8.17 -17.38
N TRP A 5 -25.16 -8.46 -16.12
CA TRP A 5 -25.44 -7.60 -14.97
C TRP A 5 -24.79 -6.21 -15.05
N LEU A 6 -23.80 -6.00 -15.94
CA LEU A 6 -23.17 -4.69 -16.17
C LEU A 6 -23.98 -3.80 -17.13
N ASN A 7 -24.87 -4.38 -17.95
CA ASN A 7 -25.61 -3.63 -18.98
C ASN A 7 -26.43 -2.44 -18.44
N PRO A 8 -27.12 -2.53 -17.28
CA PRO A 8 -27.83 -1.38 -16.72
C PRO A 8 -26.90 -0.19 -16.43
N LEU A 9 -25.71 -0.44 -15.88
CA LEU A 9 -24.72 0.59 -15.58
C LEU A 9 -24.14 1.19 -16.86
N MET A 10 -23.86 0.35 -17.87
CA MET A 10 -23.37 0.84 -19.17
C MET A 10 -24.41 1.69 -19.90
N LYS A 11 -25.69 1.31 -19.83
CA LYS A 11 -26.80 2.09 -20.39
C LYS A 11 -26.90 3.45 -19.68
N MET A 12 -26.84 3.45 -18.35
CA MET A 12 -26.83 4.69 -17.57
C MET A 12 -25.64 5.59 -17.92
N GLY A 13 -24.45 5.00 -18.11
CA GLY A 13 -23.23 5.74 -18.49
C GLY A 13 -23.26 6.27 -19.93
N TYR A 14 -24.12 5.71 -20.79
CA TYR A 14 -24.39 6.24 -22.13
C TYR A 14 -25.34 7.44 -22.07
N GLU A 15 -26.33 7.40 -21.17
CA GLU A 15 -27.34 8.46 -21.01
C GLU A 15 -26.80 9.66 -20.21
N LYS A 16 -25.95 9.43 -19.21
CA LYS A 16 -25.32 10.47 -18.40
C LYS A 16 -23.90 10.09 -17.94
N PRO A 17 -23.03 11.06 -17.65
CA PRO A 17 -21.81 10.81 -16.89
C PRO A 17 -22.16 10.15 -15.56
N LEU A 18 -21.47 9.05 -15.21
CA LEU A 18 -21.70 8.33 -13.97
C LEU A 18 -21.13 9.10 -12.79
N GLU A 19 -21.90 9.19 -11.71
CA GLU A 19 -21.47 9.72 -10.41
C GLU A 19 -21.20 8.58 -9.42
N ASP A 20 -20.50 8.88 -8.31
CA ASP A 20 -20.18 7.89 -7.27
C ASP A 20 -21.43 7.20 -6.69
N LYS A 21 -22.56 7.91 -6.63
CA LYS A 21 -23.86 7.38 -6.17
C LYS A 21 -24.46 6.34 -7.11
N ASP A 22 -24.06 6.34 -8.39
CA ASP A 22 -24.55 5.39 -9.39
C ASP A 22 -23.78 4.05 -9.32
N MET A 23 -22.65 4.01 -8.61
CA MET A 23 -21.80 2.82 -8.50
C MET A 23 -22.39 1.78 -7.53
N PRO A 24 -22.53 0.51 -7.94
CA PRO A 24 -23.05 -0.52 -7.05
C PRO A 24 -22.08 -0.80 -5.89
N LEU A 25 -22.64 -1.01 -4.70
CA LEU A 25 -21.86 -1.40 -3.53
C LEU A 25 -21.24 -2.79 -3.72
N LEU A 26 -20.04 -2.98 -3.17
CA LEU A 26 -19.35 -4.26 -3.18
C LEU A 26 -20.12 -5.31 -2.37
N GLY A 27 -20.20 -6.52 -2.93
CA GLY A 27 -20.74 -7.69 -2.24
C GLY A 27 -19.96 -8.03 -0.98
N ALA A 28 -20.61 -8.61 0.03
CA ALA A 28 -20.01 -8.85 1.34
C ALA A 28 -18.69 -9.63 1.28
N THR A 29 -18.57 -10.59 0.36
CA THR A 29 -17.33 -11.36 0.17
C THR A 29 -16.18 -10.54 -0.36
N ASP A 30 -16.42 -9.42 -1.04
CA ASP A 30 -15.36 -8.61 -1.66
C ASP A 30 -14.98 -7.39 -0.81
N ARG A 31 -15.56 -7.24 0.39
CA ARG A 31 -15.23 -6.16 1.33
C ARG A 31 -13.93 -6.44 2.08
N ALA A 32 -13.10 -5.40 2.25
CA ALA A 32 -11.79 -5.51 2.90
C ALA A 32 -11.85 -6.09 4.32
N GLN A 33 -12.88 -5.75 5.10
CA GLN A 33 -13.06 -6.27 6.47
C GLN A 33 -13.21 -7.80 6.48
N ASN A 34 -14.09 -8.35 5.65
CA ASN A 34 -14.36 -9.78 5.61
C ASN A 34 -13.14 -10.56 5.10
N GLN A 35 -12.46 -10.03 4.06
CA GLN A 35 -11.24 -10.63 3.54
C GLN A 35 -10.11 -10.63 4.58
N TYR A 36 -9.95 -9.52 5.31
CA TYR A 36 -8.97 -9.42 6.40
C TYR A 36 -9.29 -10.39 7.56
N LEU A 37 -10.55 -10.49 7.98
CA LEU A 37 -10.95 -11.40 9.07
C LEU A 37 -10.72 -12.87 8.69
N MET A 38 -11.13 -13.28 7.48
CA MET A 38 -10.89 -14.63 6.96
C MET A 38 -9.39 -14.97 6.95
N PHE A 39 -8.54 -14.04 6.50
CA PHE A 39 -7.09 -14.22 6.49
C PHE A 39 -6.53 -14.38 7.91
N MET A 40 -6.91 -13.49 8.84
CA MET A 40 -6.44 -13.53 10.23
C MET A 40 -6.90 -14.79 10.97
N GLU A 41 -8.12 -15.25 10.73
CA GLU A 41 -8.63 -16.49 11.32
C GLU A 41 -7.77 -17.70 10.91
N LYS A 42 -7.44 -17.81 9.62
CA LYS A 42 -6.58 -18.87 9.12
C LYS A 42 -5.15 -18.77 9.63
N LEU A 43 -4.58 -17.56 9.63
CA LEU A 43 -3.23 -17.31 10.14
C LEU A 43 -3.12 -17.68 11.63
N ASN A 44 -4.12 -17.34 12.44
CA ASN A 44 -4.14 -17.65 13.86
C ASN A 44 -4.28 -19.15 14.12
N ARG A 45 -5.07 -19.88 13.32
CA ARG A 45 -5.16 -21.34 13.38
C ARG A 45 -3.81 -22.01 13.07
N GLU A 46 -3.09 -21.51 12.06
CA GLU A 46 -1.74 -22.03 11.73
C GLU A 46 -0.73 -21.74 12.84
N LYS A 47 -0.81 -20.59 13.52
CA LYS A 47 0.03 -20.27 14.69
C LYS A 47 -0.21 -21.17 15.91
N GLN A 48 -1.40 -21.75 16.04
CA GLN A 48 -1.78 -22.63 17.14
C GLN A 48 -1.42 -24.11 16.88
N SER A 49 -1.03 -24.45 15.65
CA SER A 49 -0.62 -25.82 15.29
C SER A 49 0.74 -26.17 15.92
N PRO A 50 0.93 -27.36 16.51
CA PRO A 50 2.16 -27.77 17.19
C PRO A 50 3.39 -27.97 16.28
N SER A 51 3.26 -27.75 14.96
CA SER A 51 4.40 -27.78 14.05
C SER A 51 5.31 -26.57 14.28
N HIS A 52 6.56 -26.77 14.68
CA HIS A 52 7.61 -25.75 14.88
C HIS A 52 7.97 -24.88 13.65
N ALA A 53 7.23 -24.97 12.55
CA ALA A 53 7.43 -24.14 11.37
C ALA A 53 6.69 -22.80 11.53
N THR A 54 7.40 -21.69 11.29
CA THR A 54 6.76 -20.38 11.18
C THR A 54 5.64 -20.43 10.13
N PRO A 55 4.42 -19.95 10.44
CA PRO A 55 3.31 -20.02 9.48
C PRO A 55 3.69 -19.23 8.24
N SER A 56 3.69 -19.91 7.10
CA SER A 56 4.03 -19.27 5.84
C SER A 56 2.86 -18.45 5.35
N PHE A 57 2.97 -17.12 5.44
CA PHE A 57 1.99 -16.17 4.89
C PHE A 57 1.53 -16.55 3.47
N PHE A 58 2.41 -17.11 2.64
CA PHE A 58 2.10 -17.49 1.27
C PHE A 58 1.07 -18.61 1.23
N TRP A 59 1.30 -19.67 2.01
CA TRP A 59 0.41 -20.83 2.06
C TRP A 59 -0.93 -20.48 2.71
N THR A 60 -0.96 -19.59 3.69
CA THR A 60 -2.20 -19.07 4.27
C THR A 60 -3.05 -18.38 3.21
N ILE A 61 -2.45 -17.51 2.37
CA ILE A 61 -3.15 -16.83 1.27
C ILE A 61 -3.69 -17.82 0.24
N VAL A 62 -2.86 -18.78 -0.19
CA VAL A 62 -3.28 -19.82 -1.15
C VAL A 62 -4.43 -20.63 -0.57
N SER A 63 -4.37 -20.98 0.72
CA SER A 63 -5.41 -21.71 1.41
C SER A 63 -6.72 -20.91 1.47
N CYS A 64 -6.69 -19.61 1.77
CA CYS A 64 -7.86 -18.73 1.77
C CYS A 64 -8.61 -18.75 0.43
N HIS A 65 -7.88 -18.83 -0.69
CA HIS A 65 -8.45 -18.67 -2.02
C HIS A 65 -8.39 -19.93 -2.90
N LYS A 66 -8.14 -21.12 -2.31
CA LYS A 66 -7.94 -22.39 -3.04
C LYS A 66 -9.06 -22.67 -4.06
N ARG A 67 -10.33 -22.50 -3.67
CA ARG A 67 -11.48 -22.73 -4.58
C ARG A 67 -11.47 -21.78 -5.77
N ALA A 68 -11.15 -20.50 -5.55
CA ALA A 68 -11.08 -19.51 -6.63
C ALA A 68 -9.96 -19.84 -7.61
N ILE A 69 -8.77 -20.20 -7.10
CA ILE A 69 -7.59 -20.59 -7.88
C ILE A 69 -7.87 -21.83 -8.75
N LEU A 70 -8.53 -22.86 -8.18
CA LEU A 70 -8.87 -24.07 -8.92
C LEU A 70 -9.88 -23.80 -10.05
N VAL A 71 -10.92 -23.00 -9.78
CA VAL A 71 -11.93 -22.68 -10.80
C VAL A 71 -11.36 -21.79 -11.91
N SER A 72 -10.52 -20.80 -11.57
CA SER A 72 -9.83 -20.01 -12.59
C SER A 72 -8.84 -20.84 -13.39
N GLY A 73 -8.15 -21.78 -12.74
CA GLY A 73 -7.25 -22.72 -13.40
C GLY A 73 -7.96 -23.64 -14.40
N PHE A 74 -9.14 -24.16 -14.04
CA PHE A 74 -9.97 -24.93 -14.95
C PHE A 74 -10.39 -24.11 -16.17
N CYS A 75 -10.82 -22.85 -15.97
CA CYS A 75 -11.17 -21.97 -17.09
C CYS A 75 -9.95 -21.68 -17.99
N ALA A 76 -8.77 -21.47 -17.41
CA ALA A 76 -7.54 -21.24 -18.14
C ALA A 76 -7.13 -22.49 -18.97
N LEU A 77 -7.27 -23.69 -18.39
CA LEU A 77 -7.01 -24.95 -19.08
C LEU A 77 -7.97 -25.15 -20.26
N LEU A 78 -9.27 -24.97 -20.01
CA LEU A 78 -10.30 -25.11 -21.03
C LEU A 78 -10.03 -24.16 -22.21
N LYS A 79 -9.67 -22.90 -21.92
CA LYS A 79 -9.28 -21.91 -22.93
C LYS A 79 -8.14 -22.42 -23.81
N VAL A 80 -7.08 -22.98 -23.20
CA VAL A 80 -5.91 -23.48 -23.95
C VAL A 80 -6.30 -24.66 -24.82
N LEU A 81 -7.04 -25.62 -24.28
CA LEU A 81 -7.50 -26.79 -25.03
C LEU A 81 -8.35 -26.39 -26.23
N THR A 82 -9.36 -25.52 -26.02
CA THR A 82 -10.24 -25.06 -27.11
C THR A 82 -9.50 -24.22 -28.15
N LEU A 83 -8.57 -23.35 -27.72
CA LEU A 83 -7.76 -22.56 -28.65
C LEU A 83 -6.92 -23.46 -29.57
N SER A 84 -6.33 -24.52 -29.00
CA SER A 84 -5.51 -25.49 -29.74
C SER A 84 -6.31 -26.39 -30.69
N THR A 85 -7.63 -26.50 -30.56
CA THR A 85 -8.46 -27.23 -31.52
C THR A 85 -8.56 -26.54 -32.88
N GLY A 86 -8.31 -25.22 -32.96
CA GLY A 86 -8.48 -24.43 -34.18
C GLY A 86 -7.73 -24.98 -35.41
N PRO A 87 -6.40 -25.18 -35.35
CA PRO A 87 -5.64 -25.75 -36.46
C PRO A 87 -6.08 -27.17 -36.85
N VAL A 88 -6.47 -27.99 -35.88
CA VAL A 88 -6.92 -29.38 -36.13
C VAL A 88 -8.27 -29.39 -36.87
N LEU A 89 -9.21 -28.53 -36.45
CA LEU A 89 -10.49 -28.37 -37.13
C LEU A 89 -10.30 -27.78 -38.53
N LEU A 90 -9.38 -26.83 -38.70
CA LEU A 90 -9.02 -26.29 -40.01
C LEU A 90 -8.49 -27.38 -40.95
N LYS A 91 -7.64 -28.29 -40.45
CA LYS A 91 -7.16 -29.46 -41.21
C LYS A 91 -8.33 -30.32 -41.70
N ALA A 92 -9.25 -30.66 -40.80
CA ALA A 92 -10.41 -31.49 -41.11
C ALA A 92 -11.32 -30.82 -42.15
N PHE A 93 -11.58 -29.51 -42.00
CA PHE A 93 -12.36 -28.74 -42.96
C PHE A 93 -11.76 -28.76 -44.37
N ILE A 94 -10.45 -28.54 -44.48
CA ILE A 94 -9.76 -28.56 -45.78
C ILE A 94 -9.84 -29.96 -46.39
N ASN A 95 -9.70 -31.03 -45.60
CA ASN A 95 -9.82 -32.40 -46.10
C ASN A 95 -11.23 -32.71 -46.64
N VAL A 96 -12.28 -32.29 -45.94
CA VAL A 96 -13.67 -32.43 -46.43
C VAL A 96 -13.87 -31.66 -47.73
N SER A 97 -13.36 -30.42 -47.83
CA SER A 97 -13.45 -29.62 -49.06
C SER A 97 -12.67 -30.21 -50.24
N LEU A 98 -11.63 -30.99 -49.98
CA LEU A 98 -10.86 -31.74 -50.99
C LEU A 98 -11.52 -33.09 -51.35
N GLY A 99 -12.73 -33.37 -50.87
CA GLY A 99 -13.46 -34.62 -51.15
C GLY A 99 -13.01 -35.82 -50.32
N LYS A 100 -12.17 -35.64 -49.30
CA LYS A 100 -11.70 -36.71 -48.38
C LYS A 100 -12.61 -36.88 -47.15
N GLY A 101 -13.89 -36.53 -47.28
CA GLY A 101 -14.87 -36.68 -46.21
C GLY A 101 -15.23 -38.14 -45.96
N SER A 102 -15.41 -38.52 -44.70
CA SER A 102 -15.86 -39.83 -44.26
C SER A 102 -17.38 -40.01 -44.43
N PHE A 103 -18.17 -38.93 -44.35
CA PHE A 103 -19.64 -38.99 -44.52
C PHE A 103 -20.24 -37.68 -45.04
N LYS A 104 -21.46 -37.76 -45.60
CA LYS A 104 -22.15 -36.68 -46.32
C LYS A 104 -22.32 -35.37 -45.54
N TYR A 105 -22.44 -35.43 -44.23
CA TYR A 105 -22.71 -34.27 -43.36
C TYR A 105 -21.51 -33.82 -42.52
N GLU A 106 -20.32 -34.34 -42.79
CA GLU A 106 -19.12 -34.06 -41.98
C GLU A 106 -18.79 -32.57 -41.90
N GLY A 107 -18.91 -31.83 -43.00
CA GLY A 107 -18.67 -30.39 -43.01
C GLY A 107 -19.60 -29.61 -42.08
N PHE A 108 -20.88 -29.98 -41.98
CA PHE A 108 -21.83 -29.36 -41.05
C PHE A 108 -21.48 -29.69 -39.60
N VAL A 109 -21.09 -30.94 -39.32
CA VAL A 109 -20.64 -31.35 -37.98
C VAL A 109 -19.40 -30.55 -37.56
N LEU A 110 -18.41 -30.42 -38.45
CA LEU A 110 -17.21 -29.62 -38.19
C LEU A 110 -17.53 -28.15 -37.91
N ALA A 111 -18.52 -27.56 -38.60
CA ALA A 111 -18.96 -26.18 -38.37
C ALA A 111 -19.60 -25.99 -37.00
N VAL A 112 -20.48 -26.91 -36.60
CA VAL A 112 -21.08 -26.90 -35.26
C VAL A 112 -20.01 -27.08 -34.19
N VAL A 113 -19.07 -28.02 -34.38
CA VAL A 113 -17.95 -28.24 -33.44
C VAL A 113 -17.08 -27.00 -33.34
N MET A 114 -16.71 -26.37 -34.45
CA MET A 114 -15.91 -25.14 -34.45
C MET A 114 -16.62 -24.00 -33.72
N PHE A 115 -17.93 -23.82 -33.94
CA PHE A 115 -18.73 -22.84 -33.23
C PHE A 115 -18.74 -23.09 -31.71
N VAL A 116 -18.99 -24.33 -31.29
CA VAL A 116 -18.99 -24.73 -29.87
C VAL A 116 -17.62 -24.52 -29.24
N CYS A 117 -16.54 -24.95 -29.91
CA CYS A 117 -15.17 -24.73 -29.46
C CYS A 117 -14.84 -23.25 -29.28
N LYS A 118 -15.22 -22.40 -30.24
CA LYS A 118 -14.99 -20.94 -30.16
C LYS A 118 -15.83 -20.27 -29.08
N PHE A 119 -17.06 -20.72 -28.88
CA PHE A 119 -17.89 -20.25 -27.77
C PHE A 119 -17.28 -20.61 -26.41
N CYS A 120 -16.84 -21.86 -26.24
CA CYS A 120 -16.16 -22.33 -25.04
C CYS A 120 -14.84 -21.59 -24.80
N GLU A 121 -14.04 -21.34 -25.84
CA GLU A 121 -12.81 -20.54 -25.78
C GLU A 121 -13.10 -19.12 -25.24
N SER A 122 -14.05 -18.42 -25.86
CA SER A 122 -14.42 -17.06 -25.48
C SER A 122 -14.94 -16.99 -24.04
N LEU A 123 -15.84 -17.90 -23.67
CA LEU A 123 -16.43 -17.95 -22.34
C LEU A 123 -15.38 -18.26 -21.27
N SER A 124 -14.55 -19.29 -21.49
CA SER A 124 -13.52 -19.71 -20.55
C SER A 124 -12.45 -18.64 -20.36
N GLN A 125 -12.03 -17.95 -21.43
CA GLN A 125 -11.10 -16.82 -21.36
C GLN A 125 -11.66 -15.68 -20.50
N ARG A 126 -12.91 -15.25 -20.77
CA ARG A 126 -13.55 -14.16 -20.02
C ARG A 126 -13.74 -14.53 -18.54
N GLN A 127 -14.11 -15.78 -18.25
CA GLN A 127 -14.24 -16.27 -16.88
C GLN A 127 -12.90 -16.35 -16.16
N TRP A 128 -11.84 -16.81 -16.82
CA TRP A 128 -10.49 -16.80 -16.28
C TRP A 128 -10.04 -15.39 -15.93
N TYR A 129 -10.19 -14.43 -16.84
CA TYR A 129 -9.77 -13.05 -16.63
C TYR A 129 -10.53 -12.40 -15.48
N PHE A 130 -11.85 -12.51 -15.47
CA PHE A 130 -12.66 -11.91 -14.41
C PHE A 130 -12.33 -12.50 -13.03
N ARG A 131 -12.23 -13.83 -12.92
CA ARG A 131 -12.01 -14.51 -11.63
C ARG A 131 -10.63 -14.21 -11.07
N THR A 132 -9.59 -14.19 -11.90
CA THR A 132 -8.23 -13.86 -11.46
C THR A 132 -8.09 -12.40 -11.09
N ARG A 133 -8.72 -11.48 -11.82
CA ARG A 133 -8.76 -10.05 -11.47
C ARG A 133 -9.50 -9.81 -10.16
N ARG A 134 -10.65 -10.43 -9.96
CA ARG A 134 -11.40 -10.36 -8.69
C ARG A 134 -10.59 -10.92 -7.52
N LEU A 135 -9.97 -12.09 -7.70
CA LEU A 135 -9.08 -12.68 -6.70
C LEU A 135 -7.91 -11.74 -6.36
N GLY A 136 -7.30 -11.14 -7.39
CA GLY A 136 -6.24 -10.16 -7.22
C GLY A 136 -6.64 -8.95 -6.38
N LEU A 137 -7.83 -8.41 -6.64
CA LEU A 137 -8.40 -7.31 -5.86
C LEU A 137 -8.67 -7.72 -4.41
N GLN A 138 -9.23 -8.90 -4.16
CA GLN A 138 -9.42 -9.42 -2.81
C GLN A 138 -8.09 -9.50 -2.05
N VAL A 139 -7.05 -10.03 -2.72
CA VAL A 139 -5.71 -10.16 -2.15
C VAL A 139 -5.12 -8.80 -1.80
N ARG A 140 -5.17 -7.86 -2.74
CA ARG A 140 -4.72 -6.47 -2.53
C ARG A 140 -5.46 -5.82 -1.36
N SER A 141 -6.79 -5.93 -1.30
CA SER A 141 -7.60 -5.29 -0.26
C SER A 141 -7.27 -5.78 1.15
N PHE A 142 -7.11 -7.09 1.36
CA PHE A 142 -6.76 -7.57 2.70
C PHE A 142 -5.31 -7.26 3.05
N LEU A 143 -4.37 -7.30 2.09
CA LEU A 143 -2.98 -6.92 2.34
C LEU A 143 -2.89 -5.45 2.75
N SER A 144 -3.60 -4.55 2.07
CA SER A 144 -3.69 -3.15 2.46
C SER A 144 -4.26 -2.98 3.87
N ALA A 145 -5.33 -3.73 4.23
CA ALA A 145 -5.89 -3.70 5.57
C ALA A 145 -4.91 -4.26 6.64
N ALA A 146 -4.17 -5.32 6.32
CA ALA A 146 -3.17 -5.91 7.20
C ALA A 146 -1.99 -4.98 7.43
N ILE A 147 -1.48 -4.33 6.37
CA ILE A 147 -0.41 -3.34 6.46
C ILE A 147 -0.85 -2.17 7.32
N TYR A 148 -2.06 -1.64 7.10
CA TYR A 148 -2.60 -0.53 7.87
C TYR A 148 -2.73 -0.87 9.37
N LYS A 149 -3.29 -2.04 9.70
CA LYS A 149 -3.38 -2.50 11.09
C LYS A 149 -2.03 -2.79 11.73
N LYS A 150 -1.05 -3.28 10.96
CA LYS A 150 0.31 -3.51 11.43
C LYS A 150 1.03 -2.19 11.74
N GLN A 151 0.88 -1.18 10.89
CA GLN A 151 1.48 0.15 11.07
C GLN A 151 1.05 0.78 12.40
N GLN A 152 -0.21 0.60 12.80
CA GLN A 152 -0.73 1.12 14.08
C GLN A 152 -0.12 0.46 15.32
N LYS A 153 0.47 -0.73 15.18
CA LYS A 153 1.04 -1.50 16.31
C LYS A 153 2.56 -1.61 16.26
N LEU A 154 3.20 -1.02 15.26
CA LEU A 154 4.62 -1.19 15.01
C LEU A 154 5.47 -0.58 16.14
N SER A 155 6.52 -1.29 16.58
CA SER A 155 7.50 -0.74 17.53
C SER A 155 8.23 0.47 16.97
N ASN A 156 8.65 1.40 17.83
CA ASN A 156 9.36 2.61 17.39
C ASN A 156 10.71 2.29 16.71
N ALA A 157 11.41 1.25 17.17
CA ALA A 157 12.59 0.73 16.48
C ALA A 157 12.27 0.21 15.06
N ALA A 158 11.14 -0.46 14.87
CA ALA A 158 10.70 -0.91 13.55
C ALA A 158 10.19 0.24 12.67
N LYS A 159 9.58 1.29 13.24
CA LYS A 159 9.21 2.53 12.50
C LYS A 159 10.43 3.26 11.96
N MET A 160 11.58 3.21 12.64
CA MET A 160 12.84 3.78 12.10
C MET A 160 13.39 2.99 10.92
N LYS A 161 13.14 1.67 10.87
CA LYS A 161 13.56 0.79 9.77
C LYS A 161 12.65 0.85 8.56
N HIS A 162 11.36 1.13 8.77
CA HIS A 162 10.34 1.22 7.74
C HIS A 162 9.80 2.65 7.67
N SER A 163 10.36 3.43 6.74
CA SER A 163 9.93 4.81 6.52
C SER A 163 8.47 4.91 6.07
N SER A 164 7.84 6.07 6.26
CA SER A 164 6.47 6.32 5.80
C SER A 164 6.31 6.12 4.28
N GLY A 165 7.33 6.50 3.51
CA GLY A 165 7.38 6.29 2.06
C GLY A 165 7.45 4.80 1.67
N GLU A 166 8.21 4.00 2.41
CA GLU A 166 8.25 2.54 2.19
C GLU A 166 6.92 1.87 2.52
N ILE A 167 6.27 2.25 3.62
CA ILE A 167 4.95 1.72 3.99
C ILE A 167 3.92 2.07 2.92
N MET A 168 3.95 3.30 2.40
CA MET A 168 3.11 3.68 1.27
C MET A 168 3.38 2.80 0.04
N ASN A 169 4.65 2.55 -0.30
CA ASN A 169 5.02 1.64 -1.39
C ASN A 169 4.54 0.20 -1.17
N TYR A 170 4.51 -0.29 0.08
CA TYR A 170 3.95 -1.61 0.38
C TYR A 170 2.48 -1.69 -0.01
N VAL A 171 1.70 -0.63 0.26
CA VAL A 171 0.27 -0.57 -0.04
C VAL A 171 -0.03 -0.29 -1.52
N THR A 172 0.69 0.64 -2.14
CA THR A 172 0.37 1.11 -3.50
C THR A 172 1.01 0.26 -4.58
N VAL A 173 2.24 -0.22 -4.37
CA VAL A 173 3.04 -0.94 -5.37
C VAL A 173 3.07 -2.44 -5.08
N ASP A 174 3.49 -2.85 -3.88
CA ASP A 174 3.75 -4.26 -3.60
C ASP A 174 2.47 -5.08 -3.48
N ALA A 175 1.47 -4.57 -2.75
CA ALA A 175 0.15 -5.21 -2.68
C ALA A 175 -0.52 -5.28 -4.06
N TYR A 176 -0.30 -4.30 -4.93
CA TYR A 176 -0.76 -4.33 -6.32
C TYR A 176 -0.05 -5.44 -7.12
N ARG A 177 1.28 -5.52 -7.08
CA ARG A 177 2.06 -6.56 -7.78
C ARG A 177 1.65 -7.98 -7.35
N ILE A 178 1.41 -8.19 -6.06
CA ILE A 178 0.92 -9.47 -5.54
C ILE A 178 -0.52 -9.72 -5.98
N GLY A 179 -1.37 -8.69 -6.01
CA GLY A 179 -2.73 -8.77 -6.54
C GLY A 179 -2.78 -9.10 -8.03
N GLU A 180 -1.80 -8.69 -8.83
CA GLU A 180 -1.73 -9.04 -10.25
C GLU A 180 -1.27 -10.48 -10.51
N PHE A 181 -0.53 -11.06 -9.56
CA PHE A 181 0.10 -12.38 -9.69
C PHE A 181 -0.85 -13.53 -10.05
N PRO A 182 -2.10 -13.66 -9.53
CA PRO A 182 -2.99 -14.78 -9.86
C PRO A 182 -3.28 -14.93 -11.36
N TYR A 183 -3.36 -13.83 -12.12
CA TYR A 183 -3.49 -13.89 -13.57
C TYR A 183 -2.24 -14.50 -14.22
N TRP A 184 -1.08 -13.95 -13.87
CA TRP A 184 0.22 -14.36 -14.40
C TRP A 184 0.61 -15.78 -13.98
N PHE A 185 0.22 -16.21 -12.79
CA PHE A 185 0.40 -17.59 -12.32
C PHE A 185 -0.25 -18.59 -13.28
N HIS A 186 -1.49 -18.34 -13.69
CA HIS A 186 -2.15 -19.20 -14.68
C HIS A 186 -1.50 -19.07 -16.06
N GLN A 187 -1.09 -17.86 -16.44
CA GLN A 187 -0.37 -17.64 -17.68
C GLN A 187 0.90 -18.52 -17.76
N THR A 188 1.70 -18.63 -16.70
CA THR A 188 2.95 -19.41 -16.68
C THR A 188 2.77 -20.85 -17.14
N TRP A 189 1.87 -21.62 -16.51
CA TRP A 189 1.72 -23.03 -16.85
C TRP A 189 0.90 -23.22 -18.14
N THR A 190 -0.06 -22.33 -18.43
CA THR A 190 -0.81 -22.39 -19.69
C THR A 190 0.08 -22.17 -20.91
N THR A 191 1.07 -21.27 -20.82
CA THR A 191 2.09 -21.06 -21.86
C THR A 191 2.84 -22.38 -22.14
N SER A 192 3.28 -23.09 -21.11
CA SER A 192 3.97 -24.38 -21.27
C SER A 192 3.08 -25.44 -21.92
N VAL A 193 1.83 -25.58 -21.45
CA VAL A 193 0.86 -26.54 -22.02
C VAL A 193 0.55 -26.21 -23.48
N GLN A 194 0.33 -24.92 -23.80
CA GLN A 194 0.05 -24.45 -25.16
C GLN A 194 1.22 -24.74 -26.11
N LEU A 195 2.46 -24.54 -25.67
CA LEU A 195 3.65 -24.89 -26.46
C LEU A 195 3.74 -26.40 -26.71
N CYS A 196 3.54 -27.24 -25.69
CA CYS A 196 3.56 -28.69 -25.85
C CYS A 196 2.51 -29.18 -26.87
N ILE A 197 1.26 -28.68 -26.78
CA ILE A 197 0.19 -29.05 -27.71
C ILE A 197 0.53 -28.56 -29.13
N ALA A 198 1.03 -27.32 -29.27
CA ALA A 198 1.39 -26.78 -30.57
C ALA A 198 2.53 -27.58 -31.23
N LEU A 199 3.55 -28.00 -30.48
CA LEU A 199 4.63 -28.85 -31.00
C LEU A 199 4.09 -30.20 -31.51
N ALA A 200 3.14 -30.81 -30.80
CA ALA A 200 2.49 -32.03 -31.23
C ALA A 200 1.70 -31.84 -32.54
N ILE A 201 0.97 -30.73 -32.67
CA ILE A 201 0.23 -30.40 -33.91
C ILE A 201 1.20 -30.13 -35.07
N LEU A 202 2.30 -29.41 -34.83
CA LEU A 202 3.33 -29.15 -35.84
C LEU A 202 3.97 -30.45 -36.33
N TYR A 203 4.31 -31.37 -35.43
CA TYR A 203 4.85 -32.68 -35.80
C TYR A 203 3.87 -33.48 -36.66
N ASN A 204 2.58 -33.45 -36.33
CA ASN A 204 1.53 -34.11 -37.13
C ASN A 204 1.29 -33.42 -38.50
N ALA A 205 1.61 -32.13 -38.65
CA ALA A 205 1.44 -31.41 -39.90
C ALA A 205 2.61 -31.62 -40.88
N VAL A 206 3.85 -31.57 -40.39
CA VAL A 206 5.06 -31.55 -41.26
C VAL A 206 6.11 -32.61 -40.93
N GLY A 207 5.85 -33.52 -39.98
CA GLY A 207 6.75 -34.61 -39.63
C GLY A 207 8.13 -34.14 -39.19
N ALA A 208 9.18 -34.78 -39.70
CA ALA A 208 10.58 -34.49 -39.35
C ALA A 208 11.03 -33.05 -39.71
N ALA A 209 10.36 -32.38 -40.66
CA ALA A 209 10.65 -30.98 -41.00
C ALA A 209 10.33 -30.01 -39.86
N MET A 210 9.62 -30.45 -38.82
CA MET A 210 9.43 -29.68 -37.58
C MET A 210 10.77 -29.32 -36.91
N LEU A 211 11.82 -30.14 -37.06
CA LEU A 211 13.15 -29.84 -36.52
C LEU A 211 13.76 -28.56 -37.12
N SER A 212 13.60 -28.31 -38.42
CA SER A 212 14.09 -27.07 -39.03
C SER A 212 13.30 -25.86 -38.53
N SER A 213 11.99 -26.02 -38.33
CA SER A 213 11.15 -24.98 -37.71
C SER A 213 11.62 -24.61 -36.30
N LEU A 214 11.97 -25.62 -35.48
CA LEU A 214 12.50 -25.44 -34.13
C LEU A 214 13.84 -24.72 -34.15
N VAL A 215 14.75 -25.10 -35.04
CA VAL A 215 16.07 -24.45 -35.18
C VAL A 215 15.88 -22.97 -35.53
N VAL A 216 15.03 -22.63 -36.50
CA VAL A 216 14.79 -21.23 -36.87
C VAL A 216 14.10 -20.45 -35.74
N ILE A 217 13.18 -21.06 -35.00
CA ILE A 217 12.58 -20.45 -33.81
C ILE A 217 13.65 -20.18 -32.74
N ILE A 218 14.52 -21.14 -32.45
CA ILE A 218 15.61 -21.00 -31.48
C ILE A 218 16.57 -19.89 -31.93
N ILE A 219 16.99 -19.88 -33.19
CA ILE A 219 17.84 -18.81 -33.74
C ILE A 219 17.14 -17.45 -33.61
N THR A 220 15.86 -17.38 -33.94
CA THR A 220 15.10 -16.13 -33.82
C THR A 220 15.04 -15.64 -32.38
N VAL A 221 14.82 -16.55 -31.41
CA VAL A 221 14.83 -16.23 -29.98
C VAL A 221 16.23 -15.79 -29.52
N LEU A 222 17.29 -16.48 -29.93
CA LEU A 222 18.68 -16.14 -29.60
C LEU A 222 19.09 -14.79 -30.19
N CYS A 223 18.70 -14.47 -31.42
CA CYS A 223 18.91 -13.16 -32.03
C CYS A 223 18.09 -12.08 -31.29
N ASN A 224 16.84 -12.35 -30.94
CA ASN A 224 15.97 -11.38 -30.26
C ASN A 224 16.32 -11.15 -28.78
N ALA A 225 17.01 -12.08 -28.11
CA ALA A 225 17.37 -11.97 -26.70
C ALA A 225 18.31 -10.77 -26.34
N PRO A 226 19.47 -10.56 -26.99
CA PRO A 226 20.30 -9.38 -26.73
C PRO A 226 19.59 -8.08 -27.11
N LEU A 227 18.76 -8.15 -28.15
CA LEU A 227 17.88 -7.10 -28.63
C LEU A 227 16.85 -6.66 -27.58
N ALA A 228 16.22 -7.62 -26.89
CA ALA A 228 15.32 -7.40 -25.77
C ALA A 228 16.05 -6.89 -24.51
N LYS A 229 17.24 -7.41 -24.20
CA LYS A 229 18.08 -6.90 -23.10
C LYS A 229 18.45 -5.43 -23.30
N LEU A 230 18.81 -5.05 -24.52
CA LEU A 230 19.11 -3.65 -24.84
C LEU A 230 17.87 -2.76 -24.73
N GLN A 231 16.70 -3.24 -25.17
CA GLN A 231 15.44 -2.53 -24.98
C GLN A 231 15.13 -2.31 -23.50
N HIS A 232 15.31 -3.31 -22.64
CA HIS A 232 15.15 -3.16 -21.19
C HIS A 232 16.14 -2.16 -20.59
N LYS A 233 17.40 -2.14 -21.06
CA LYS A 233 18.39 -1.15 -20.63
C LYS A 233 17.95 0.28 -20.96
N TYR A 234 17.46 0.52 -22.18
CA TYR A 234 16.94 1.84 -22.56
C TYR A 234 15.65 2.21 -21.82
N GLN A 235 14.77 1.23 -21.57
CA GLN A 235 13.59 1.43 -20.73
C GLN A 235 14.00 1.86 -19.31
N SER A 236 15.00 1.21 -18.71
CA SER A 236 15.53 1.58 -17.38
C SER A 236 16.06 3.01 -17.38
N LYS A 237 16.87 3.39 -18.38
CA LYS A 237 17.41 4.74 -18.50
C LYS A 237 16.32 5.81 -18.74
N LEU A 238 15.29 5.46 -19.49
CA LEU A 238 14.10 6.32 -19.65
C LEU A 238 13.38 6.52 -18.32
N MET A 239 13.18 5.44 -17.53
CA MET A 239 12.55 5.54 -16.21
C MET A 239 13.39 6.39 -15.24
N GLU A 240 14.71 6.20 -15.21
CA GLU A 240 15.62 7.03 -14.40
C GLU A 240 15.50 8.53 -14.75
N ALA A 241 15.48 8.87 -16.05
CA ALA A 241 15.32 10.26 -16.49
C ALA A 241 13.93 10.84 -16.14
N GLN A 242 12.88 10.01 -16.24
CA GLN A 242 11.53 10.39 -15.83
C GLN A 242 11.42 10.66 -14.33
N ASP A 243 12.03 9.81 -13.49
CA ASP A 243 12.02 9.97 -12.04
C ASP A 243 12.73 11.26 -11.61
N VAL A 244 13.90 11.56 -12.18
CA VAL A 244 14.63 12.81 -11.89
C VAL A 244 13.78 14.03 -12.27
N ARG A 245 13.14 14.03 -13.44
CA ARG A 245 12.26 15.14 -13.86
C ARG A 245 11.02 15.27 -12.98
N LEU A 246 10.35 14.16 -12.68
CA LEU A 246 9.15 14.16 -11.82
C LEU A 246 9.48 14.63 -10.42
N LYS A 247 10.63 14.23 -9.87
CA LYS A 247 11.12 14.70 -8.58
C LYS A 247 11.34 16.21 -8.58
N ALA A 248 12.08 16.74 -9.56
CA ALA A 248 12.32 18.19 -9.68
C ALA A 248 11.00 18.99 -9.82
N MET A 249 10.04 18.47 -10.60
CA MET A 249 8.72 19.11 -10.72
C MET A 249 7.93 19.06 -9.41
N THR A 250 7.93 17.93 -8.72
CA THR A 250 7.21 17.78 -7.44
C THR A 250 7.78 18.71 -6.38
N GLU A 251 9.11 18.78 -6.25
CA GLU A 251 9.79 19.70 -5.33
C GLU A 251 9.46 21.16 -5.65
N SER A 252 9.44 21.53 -6.94
CA SER A 252 9.07 22.88 -7.39
C SER A 252 7.62 23.23 -7.03
N LEU A 253 6.68 22.29 -7.19
CA LEU A 253 5.26 22.49 -6.85
C LEU A 253 5.03 22.60 -5.34
N VAL A 254 5.69 21.74 -4.56
CA VAL A 254 5.61 21.77 -3.09
C VAL A 254 6.12 23.10 -2.53
N HIS A 255 7.18 23.65 -3.13
CA HIS A 255 7.80 24.90 -2.69
C HIS A 255 7.41 26.12 -3.54
N MET A 256 6.31 26.04 -4.31
CA MET A 256 5.91 27.07 -5.27
C MET A 256 5.85 28.47 -4.65
N LYS A 257 5.33 28.60 -3.42
CA LYS A 257 5.28 29.90 -2.71
C LYS A 257 6.66 30.54 -2.57
N VAL A 258 7.68 29.73 -2.22
CA VAL A 258 9.06 30.19 -2.06
C VAL A 258 9.64 30.58 -3.41
N LEU A 259 9.43 29.75 -4.44
CA LEU A 259 9.88 30.05 -5.81
C LEU A 259 9.29 31.37 -6.33
N LYS A 260 8.01 31.65 -6.05
CA LYS A 260 7.36 32.93 -6.40
C LYS A 260 7.93 34.12 -5.65
N LEU A 261 8.18 33.97 -4.34
CA LEU A 261 8.77 35.03 -3.52
C LEU A 261 10.17 35.44 -4.03
N TYR A 262 10.94 34.49 -4.56
CA TYR A 262 12.26 34.75 -5.14
C TYR A 262 12.26 34.98 -6.66
N ALA A 263 11.10 34.97 -7.32
CA ALA A 263 10.97 35.06 -8.78
C ALA A 263 11.83 34.03 -9.56
N TRP A 264 11.99 32.81 -9.01
CA TRP A 264 12.84 31.76 -9.57
C TRP A 264 12.14 30.84 -10.58
N GLU A 265 10.89 31.14 -10.95
CA GLU A 265 10.05 30.31 -11.81
C GLU A 265 10.70 30.04 -13.18
N ALA A 266 11.28 31.08 -13.80
CA ALA A 266 11.95 30.97 -15.09
C ALA A 266 13.22 30.11 -15.02
N HIS A 267 13.96 30.17 -13.91
CA HIS A 267 15.15 29.35 -13.70
C HIS A 267 14.76 27.86 -13.59
N PHE A 268 13.79 27.54 -12.72
CA PHE A 268 13.33 26.16 -12.54
C PHE A 268 12.67 25.59 -13.81
N LYS A 269 11.97 26.42 -14.59
CA LYS A 269 11.47 26.04 -15.91
C LYS A 269 12.60 25.54 -16.81
N LYS A 270 13.69 26.31 -16.94
CA LYS A 270 14.86 25.91 -17.75
C LYS A 270 15.52 24.62 -17.25
N VAL A 271 15.59 24.43 -15.92
CA VAL A 271 16.11 23.18 -15.34
C VAL A 271 15.24 21.99 -15.76
N ILE A 272 13.91 22.12 -15.67
CA ILE A 272 12.97 21.05 -16.06
C ILE A 272 13.04 20.77 -17.57
N GLU A 273 13.17 21.80 -18.40
CA GLU A 273 13.37 21.66 -19.86
C GLU A 273 14.67 20.91 -20.18
N GLY A 274 15.77 21.22 -19.49
CA GLY A 274 17.02 20.47 -19.63
C GLY A 274 16.89 18.99 -19.27
N LEU A 275 16.14 18.67 -18.20
CA LEU A 275 15.84 17.28 -17.83
C LEU A 275 14.94 16.59 -18.88
N ARG A 276 14.03 17.34 -19.50
CA ARG A 276 13.15 16.83 -20.55
C ARG A 276 13.92 16.44 -21.81
N GLU A 277 14.95 17.18 -22.20
CA GLU A 277 15.81 16.82 -23.33
C GLU A 277 16.54 15.48 -23.11
N VAL A 278 17.02 15.24 -21.89
CA VAL A 278 17.63 13.95 -21.51
C VAL A 278 16.60 12.82 -21.61
N GLU A 279 15.40 13.03 -21.09
CA GLU A 279 14.30 12.06 -21.21
C GLU A 279 13.95 11.79 -22.69
N TYR A 280 13.85 12.83 -23.51
CA TYR A 280 13.51 12.73 -24.93
C TYR A 280 14.52 11.89 -25.71
N LYS A 281 15.82 12.06 -25.44
CA LYS A 281 16.89 11.24 -26.04
C LYS A 281 16.69 9.74 -25.73
N TRP A 282 16.42 9.40 -24.48
CA TRP A 282 16.18 8.01 -24.08
C TRP A 282 14.86 7.47 -24.62
N LEU A 283 13.82 8.30 -24.66
CA LEU A 283 12.52 7.94 -25.21
C LEU A 283 12.65 7.59 -26.70
N THR A 284 13.36 8.42 -27.47
CA THR A 284 13.60 8.18 -28.90
C THR A 284 14.35 6.87 -29.13
N ALA A 285 15.45 6.65 -28.38
CA ALA A 285 16.22 5.41 -28.46
C ALA A 285 15.38 4.17 -28.08
N PHE A 286 14.56 4.27 -27.03
CA PHE A 286 13.65 3.20 -26.61
C PHE A 286 12.60 2.89 -27.68
N GLN A 287 11.95 3.91 -28.23
CA GLN A 287 10.88 3.74 -29.23
C GLN A 287 11.41 3.16 -30.54
N LEU A 288 12.57 3.65 -31.02
CA LEU A 288 13.22 3.12 -32.21
C LEU A 288 13.59 1.63 -32.01
N ARG A 289 14.14 1.29 -30.83
CA ARG A 289 14.48 -0.10 -30.51
C ARG A 289 13.25 -1.00 -30.41
N ARG A 290 12.16 -0.49 -29.83
CA ARG A 290 10.88 -1.20 -29.72
C ARG A 290 10.27 -1.47 -31.09
N ALA A 291 10.35 -0.51 -32.02
CA ALA A 291 9.89 -0.67 -33.40
C ALA A 291 10.70 -1.76 -34.11
N TYR A 292 12.03 -1.73 -34.00
CA TYR A 292 12.91 -2.76 -34.58
C TYR A 292 12.63 -4.16 -34.03
N ASN A 293 12.50 -4.29 -32.70
CA ASN A 293 12.16 -5.57 -32.06
C ASN A 293 10.78 -6.08 -32.50
N SER A 294 9.80 -5.19 -32.67
CA SER A 294 8.47 -5.55 -33.16
C SER A 294 8.53 -6.06 -34.60
N PHE A 295 9.28 -5.39 -35.47
CA PHE A 295 9.47 -5.80 -36.86
C PHE A 295 10.09 -7.21 -36.97
N LEU A 296 11.20 -7.45 -36.26
CA LEU A 296 11.86 -8.77 -36.24
C LEU A 296 10.94 -9.89 -35.71
N PHE A 297 10.13 -9.58 -34.70
CA PHE A 297 9.20 -10.56 -34.15
C PHE A 297 8.08 -10.91 -35.15
N TRP A 298 7.50 -9.91 -35.82
CA TRP A 298 6.41 -10.13 -36.79
C TRP A 298 6.89 -10.71 -38.14
N SER A 299 8.18 -10.61 -38.47
CA SER A 299 8.76 -11.25 -39.66
C SER A 299 9.18 -12.71 -39.44
N SER A 300 9.48 -13.10 -38.20
CA SER A 300 9.76 -14.50 -37.79
C SER A 300 8.85 -15.58 -38.42
N PRO A 301 7.50 -15.46 -38.41
CA PRO A 301 6.62 -16.47 -39.00
C PRO A 301 6.94 -16.80 -40.46
N VAL A 302 7.30 -15.79 -41.24
CA VAL A 302 7.61 -15.95 -42.66
C VAL A 302 8.89 -16.75 -42.82
N LEU A 303 9.93 -16.43 -42.04
CA LEU A 303 11.21 -17.12 -42.07
C LEU A 303 11.08 -18.58 -41.63
N VAL A 304 10.37 -18.84 -40.54
CA VAL A 304 10.13 -20.20 -40.04
C VAL A 304 9.33 -21.02 -41.05
N SER A 305 8.30 -20.43 -41.67
CA SER A 305 7.51 -21.12 -42.70
C SER A 305 8.34 -21.44 -43.94
N ALA A 306 9.13 -20.48 -44.45
CA ALA A 306 10.00 -20.69 -45.61
C ALA A 306 11.01 -21.82 -45.38
N ALA A 307 11.70 -21.81 -44.24
CA ALA A 307 12.66 -22.86 -43.89
C ALA A 307 12.00 -24.24 -43.74
N THR A 308 10.82 -24.29 -43.11
CA THR A 308 10.09 -25.54 -42.91
C THR A 308 9.62 -26.11 -44.25
N PHE A 309 9.01 -25.31 -45.11
CA PHE A 309 8.53 -25.79 -46.42
C PHE A 309 9.67 -26.16 -47.37
N LEU A 310 10.79 -25.44 -47.32
CA LEU A 310 12.00 -25.85 -48.04
C LEU A 310 12.50 -27.21 -47.55
N THR A 311 12.49 -27.44 -46.23
CA THR A 311 12.88 -28.74 -45.66
C THR A 311 11.90 -29.85 -46.06
N CYS A 312 10.60 -29.58 -46.09
CA CYS A 312 9.60 -30.52 -46.59
C CYS A 312 9.85 -30.90 -48.05
N TYR A 313 10.18 -29.91 -48.90
CA TYR A 313 10.55 -30.16 -50.29
C TYR A 313 11.79 -31.05 -50.41
N LEU A 314 12.84 -30.78 -49.63
CA LEU A 314 14.08 -31.57 -49.62
C LEU A 314 13.89 -32.99 -49.09
N LEU A 315 13.11 -33.16 -48.02
CA LEU A 315 12.79 -34.46 -47.41
C LEU A 315 11.65 -35.20 -48.13
N LYS A 316 11.13 -34.64 -49.24
CA LYS A 316 10.00 -35.18 -50.01
C LYS A 316 8.75 -35.46 -49.16
N ILE A 317 8.51 -34.63 -48.14
CA ILE A 317 7.31 -34.68 -47.31
C ILE A 317 6.18 -34.00 -48.11
N PRO A 318 5.01 -34.64 -48.30
CA PRO A 318 3.93 -34.08 -49.12
C PRO A 318 3.36 -32.81 -48.51
N LEU A 319 3.46 -31.71 -49.25
CA LEU A 319 2.89 -30.42 -48.91
C LEU A 319 1.52 -30.27 -49.58
N ASP A 320 0.46 -30.65 -48.86
CA ASP A 320 -0.92 -30.39 -49.27
C ASP A 320 -1.48 -29.15 -48.54
N ALA A 321 -2.60 -28.63 -49.05
CA ALA A 321 -3.25 -27.46 -48.45
C ALA A 321 -3.58 -27.70 -46.96
N SER A 322 -3.99 -28.92 -46.59
CA SER A 322 -4.35 -29.24 -45.21
C SER A 322 -3.16 -29.08 -44.26
N ASN A 323 -1.98 -29.61 -44.60
CA ASN A 323 -0.78 -29.52 -43.77
C ASN A 323 -0.21 -28.09 -43.73
N VAL A 324 -0.20 -27.37 -44.87
CA VAL A 324 0.33 -26.00 -44.95
C VAL A 324 -0.49 -25.03 -44.09
N PHE A 325 -1.82 -25.01 -44.23
CA PHE A 325 -2.67 -24.12 -43.42
C PHE A 325 -2.66 -24.49 -41.94
N THR A 326 -2.62 -25.79 -41.61
CA THR A 326 -2.50 -26.26 -40.23
C THR A 326 -1.19 -25.80 -39.60
N PHE A 327 -0.07 -25.91 -40.34
CA PHE A 327 1.24 -25.45 -39.89
C PHE A 327 1.24 -23.94 -39.62
N VAL A 328 0.79 -23.12 -40.58
CA VAL A 328 0.78 -21.65 -40.45
C VAL A 328 -0.13 -21.21 -39.29
N ALA A 329 -1.31 -21.81 -39.16
CA ALA A 329 -2.22 -21.52 -38.05
C ALA A 329 -1.61 -21.88 -36.69
N THR A 330 -0.97 -23.05 -36.58
CA THR A 330 -0.30 -23.50 -35.35
C THR A 330 0.88 -22.60 -35.00
N LEU A 331 1.64 -22.15 -36.00
CA LEU A 331 2.77 -21.26 -35.81
C LEU A 331 2.34 -19.90 -35.22
N ARG A 332 1.19 -19.36 -35.66
CA ARG A 332 0.60 -18.17 -35.05
C ARG A 332 0.21 -18.38 -33.59
N LEU A 333 -0.28 -19.56 -33.21
CA LEU A 333 -0.60 -19.88 -31.81
C LEU A 333 0.64 -19.94 -30.90
N VAL A 334 1.82 -20.22 -31.44
CA VAL A 334 3.08 -20.30 -30.68
C VAL A 334 3.68 -18.92 -30.41
N GLN A 335 3.37 -17.92 -31.23
CA GLN A 335 3.98 -16.58 -31.14
C GLN A 335 3.63 -15.85 -29.84
N ASP A 336 2.35 -15.80 -29.48
CA ASP A 336 1.91 -15.09 -28.28
C ASP A 336 2.55 -15.65 -26.99
N PRO A 337 2.56 -16.98 -26.76
CA PRO A 337 3.32 -17.60 -25.67
C PRO A 337 4.78 -17.17 -25.61
N ILE A 338 5.51 -17.25 -26.74
CA ILE A 338 6.94 -16.90 -26.81
C ILE A 338 7.16 -15.43 -26.42
N ARG A 339 6.30 -14.52 -26.92
CA ARG A 339 6.39 -13.09 -26.64
C ARG A 339 6.19 -12.78 -25.15
N GLN A 340 5.33 -13.52 -24.46
CA GLN A 340 4.94 -13.26 -23.07
C GLN A 340 5.90 -13.87 -22.03
N ILE A 341 6.82 -14.76 -22.43
CA ILE A 341 7.77 -15.41 -21.49
C ILE A 341 8.58 -14.38 -20.67
N PRO A 342 9.18 -13.32 -21.25
CA PRO A 342 9.90 -12.32 -20.48
C PRO A 342 9.03 -11.61 -19.45
N ASP A 343 7.78 -11.28 -19.81
CA ASP A 343 6.82 -10.61 -18.93
C ASP A 343 6.45 -11.51 -17.74
N VAL A 344 6.19 -12.80 -18.00
CA VAL A 344 5.90 -13.80 -16.95
C VAL A 344 7.06 -13.89 -15.96
N ILE A 345 8.30 -14.03 -16.45
CA ILE A 345 9.48 -14.12 -15.59
C ILE A 345 9.63 -12.85 -14.75
N GLY A 346 9.49 -11.68 -15.38
CA GLY A 346 9.56 -10.39 -14.71
C GLY A 346 8.54 -10.25 -13.58
N VAL A 347 7.27 -10.59 -13.86
CA VAL A 347 6.19 -10.49 -12.86
C VAL A 347 6.39 -11.47 -11.71
N VAL A 348 6.81 -12.72 -11.98
CA VAL A 348 7.08 -13.71 -10.93
C VAL A 348 8.18 -13.22 -9.99
N ILE A 349 9.28 -12.69 -10.53
CA ILE A 349 10.38 -12.14 -9.72
C ILE A 349 9.90 -10.94 -8.90
N GLN A 350 9.19 -10.00 -9.52
CA GLN A 350 8.68 -8.81 -8.84
C GLN A 350 7.68 -9.14 -7.74
N ALA A 351 6.75 -10.08 -7.99
CA ALA A 351 5.78 -10.55 -7.01
C ALA A 351 6.48 -11.23 -5.82
N LYS A 352 7.52 -12.04 -6.08
CA LYS A 352 8.33 -12.66 -5.02
C LYS A 352 9.00 -11.60 -4.14
N VAL A 353 9.65 -10.59 -4.75
CA VAL A 353 10.32 -9.52 -3.99
C VAL A 353 9.30 -8.70 -3.18
N ALA A 354 8.18 -8.31 -3.78
CA ALA A 354 7.09 -7.60 -3.12
C ALA A 354 6.54 -8.39 -1.93
N PHE A 355 6.31 -9.69 -2.12
CA PHE A 355 5.83 -10.59 -1.07
C PHE A 355 6.82 -10.69 0.10
N THR A 356 8.10 -10.87 -0.19
CA THR A 356 9.15 -10.91 0.85
C THR A 356 9.20 -9.62 1.67
N ARG A 357 9.05 -8.45 1.03
CA ARG A 357 9.03 -7.16 1.74
C ARG A 357 7.83 -7.03 2.66
N ILE A 358 6.62 -7.33 2.16
CA ILE A 358 5.41 -7.27 2.98
C ILE A 358 5.45 -8.28 4.12
N SER A 359 5.88 -9.53 3.87
CA SER A 359 6.00 -10.54 4.93
C SER A 359 6.95 -10.05 6.03
N LYS A 360 8.14 -9.55 5.67
CA LYS A 360 9.12 -9.01 6.61
C LYS A 360 8.57 -7.83 7.43
N PHE A 361 7.74 -6.98 6.81
CA PHE A 361 7.06 -5.88 7.51
C PHE A 361 5.96 -6.39 8.46
N LEU A 362 5.16 -7.37 8.04
CA LEU A 362 4.13 -7.97 8.89
C LEU A 362 4.73 -8.75 10.08
N ASP A 363 5.95 -9.27 9.94
CA ASP A 363 6.72 -9.93 11.00
C ASP A 363 7.52 -8.96 11.89
N ALA A 364 7.55 -7.66 11.56
CA ALA A 364 8.29 -6.68 12.34
C ALA A 364 7.75 -6.59 13.79
N PRO A 365 8.60 -6.30 14.79
CA PRO A 365 8.20 -6.29 16.19
C PRO A 365 7.14 -5.21 16.46
N GLU A 366 6.09 -5.60 17.17
CA GLU A 366 5.01 -4.71 17.61
C GLU A 366 5.37 -4.06 18.96
N LEU A 367 4.78 -2.91 19.26
CA LEU A 367 4.77 -2.38 20.61
C LEU A 367 4.04 -3.38 21.49
N ASN A 368 4.77 -4.02 22.42
CA ASN A 368 4.15 -4.77 23.49
C ASN A 368 3.33 -3.77 24.31
N GLY A 369 2.02 -3.76 24.09
CA GLY A 369 1.11 -2.90 24.83
C GLY A 369 1.37 -3.13 26.31
N GLN A 370 1.92 -2.12 27.00
CA GLN A 370 1.99 -2.16 28.45
C GLN A 370 0.56 -2.43 28.92
N ALA A 371 0.35 -3.53 29.64
CA ALA A 371 -0.98 -3.96 30.07
C ALA A 371 -1.59 -2.86 30.95
N ARG A 372 -2.35 -1.95 30.33
CA ARG A 372 -3.06 -0.89 31.02
C ARG A 372 -4.07 -1.57 31.93
N LYS A 373 -3.86 -1.48 33.25
CA LYS A 373 -4.84 -1.96 34.22
C LYS A 373 -6.08 -1.08 34.08
N LYS A 374 -7.25 -1.71 33.97
CA LYS A 374 -8.53 -0.99 33.98
C LYS A 374 -8.59 -0.10 35.23
N TYR A 375 -9.09 1.12 35.06
CA TYR A 375 -9.31 2.05 36.17
C TYR A 375 -10.34 1.43 37.12
N TYR A 376 -9.96 1.28 38.39
CA TYR A 376 -10.88 0.99 39.48
C TYR A 376 -11.11 2.31 40.23
N VAL A 377 -12.36 2.61 40.55
CA VAL A 377 -12.71 3.77 41.39
C VAL A 377 -11.97 3.63 42.73
N GLY A 378 -11.25 4.66 43.16
CA GLY A 378 -10.49 4.68 44.42
C GLY A 378 -8.97 4.45 44.32
N ILE A 379 -8.35 4.66 43.15
CA ILE A 379 -6.88 4.66 43.02
C ILE A 379 -6.35 6.06 43.36
N ASP A 380 -5.62 6.18 44.47
CA ASP A 380 -5.01 7.44 44.93
C ASP A 380 -3.98 8.02 43.95
N TYR A 381 -3.27 7.13 43.24
CA TYR A 381 -2.18 7.48 42.32
C TYR A 381 -2.45 6.96 40.90
N PRO A 382 -3.11 7.73 40.03
CA PRO A 382 -3.38 7.33 38.64
C PRO A 382 -2.10 7.13 37.81
N LEU A 383 -0.98 7.71 38.23
CA LEU A 383 0.33 7.52 37.62
C LEU A 383 1.38 7.21 38.71
N ALA A 384 1.99 6.03 38.63
CA ALA A 384 3.11 5.63 39.48
C ALA A 384 4.21 4.94 38.65
N MET A 385 5.45 5.38 38.84
CA MET A 385 6.67 4.81 38.27
C MET A 385 7.65 4.52 39.42
N ASN A 386 8.09 3.26 39.52
CA ASN A 386 9.06 2.82 40.52
C ASN A 386 10.31 2.28 39.82
N SER A 387 11.42 3.01 39.99
CA SER A 387 12.74 2.72 39.43
C SER A 387 12.70 2.36 37.94
N CYS A 388 11.95 3.13 37.14
CA CYS A 388 11.78 2.86 35.73
C CYS A 388 12.96 3.37 34.90
N SER A 389 13.43 2.52 33.98
CA SER A 389 14.39 2.90 32.94
C SER A 389 13.76 2.69 31.56
N PHE A 390 13.97 3.63 30.64
CA PHE A 390 13.36 3.63 29.31
C PHE A 390 14.40 3.88 28.22
N SER A 391 14.25 3.20 27.09
CA SER A 391 15.14 3.35 25.94
C SER A 391 14.35 3.31 24.63
N TRP A 392 14.64 4.25 23.72
CA TRP A 392 14.15 4.20 22.35
C TRP A 392 14.86 3.12 21.53
N ASP A 393 16.12 2.85 21.85
CA ASP A 393 16.95 1.83 21.19
C ASP A 393 16.76 0.46 21.82
N VAL A 394 16.85 -0.57 20.96
CA VAL A 394 16.83 -1.99 21.37
C VAL A 394 18.02 -2.32 22.28
N ASN A 395 19.11 -1.55 22.20
CA ASN A 395 20.31 -1.78 23.00
C ASN A 395 20.15 -1.16 24.40
N PRO A 396 20.01 -1.97 25.48
CA PRO A 396 19.69 -1.47 26.82
C PRO A 396 20.86 -0.77 27.51
N SER A 397 22.06 -0.78 26.91
CA SER A 397 23.28 -0.21 27.49
C SER A 397 23.24 1.31 27.68
N LYS A 398 22.32 2.02 27.00
CA LYS A 398 22.17 3.48 27.06
C LYS A 398 20.71 3.96 27.21
N PRO A 399 20.07 3.80 28.39
CA PRO A 399 18.66 4.18 28.57
C PRO A 399 18.47 5.70 28.58
N THR A 400 17.64 6.26 27.69
CA THR A 400 17.37 7.71 27.64
C THR A 400 16.90 8.28 28.98
N LEU A 401 16.07 7.54 29.71
CA LEU A 401 15.63 7.86 31.06
C LEU A 401 16.07 6.76 32.02
N LYS A 402 16.66 7.10 33.16
CA LYS A 402 17.19 6.11 34.12
C LYS A 402 16.68 6.35 35.55
N ASN A 403 16.21 5.28 36.19
CA ASN A 403 15.76 5.26 37.59
C ASN A 403 14.74 6.36 37.92
N ILE A 404 13.71 6.49 37.07
CA ILE A 404 12.63 7.46 37.27
C ILE A 404 11.69 6.94 38.37
N ASN A 405 11.50 7.77 39.38
CA ASN A 405 10.53 7.57 40.46
C ASN A 405 9.53 8.73 40.43
N LEU A 406 8.26 8.43 40.15
CA LEU A 406 7.21 9.43 40.01
C LEU A 406 5.91 8.87 40.54
N ALA A 407 5.26 9.59 41.45
CA ALA A 407 3.91 9.26 41.93
C ALA A 407 3.07 10.53 41.89
N VAL A 408 2.03 10.52 41.06
CA VAL A 408 1.11 11.67 40.87
C VAL A 408 -0.25 11.30 41.40
N LYS A 409 -0.81 12.13 42.28
CA LYS A 409 -2.13 11.94 42.87
C LYS A 409 -3.24 12.31 41.89
N ALA A 410 -4.43 11.74 42.09
CA ALA A 410 -5.61 12.15 41.34
C ALA A 410 -5.90 13.65 41.56
N GLY A 411 -6.12 14.41 40.48
CA GLY A 411 -6.35 15.86 40.49
C GLY A 411 -5.10 16.74 40.62
N GLU A 412 -3.92 16.14 40.82
CA GLU A 412 -2.65 16.88 40.95
C GLU A 412 -2.16 17.42 39.60
N LYS A 413 -1.69 18.68 39.60
CA LYS A 413 -1.08 19.35 38.46
C LYS A 413 0.44 19.39 38.67
N VAL A 414 1.16 18.76 37.76
CA VAL A 414 2.62 18.63 37.81
C VAL A 414 3.25 19.37 36.63
N ALA A 415 4.17 20.30 36.92
CA ALA A 415 4.99 20.94 35.90
C ALA A 415 6.28 20.14 35.67
N ILE A 416 6.70 19.97 34.41
CA ILE A 416 7.93 19.28 34.03
C ILE A 416 8.87 20.28 33.36
N CYS A 417 10.00 20.55 34.00
CA CYS A 417 10.99 21.52 33.54
C CYS A 417 12.37 20.88 33.36
N GLY A 418 13.23 21.56 32.60
CA GLY A 418 14.60 21.13 32.36
C GLY A 418 15.12 21.59 30.99
N GLU A 419 16.42 21.44 30.78
CA GLU A 419 17.11 21.86 29.55
C GLU A 419 16.53 21.21 28.28
N VAL A 420 16.77 21.83 27.12
CA VAL A 420 16.41 21.24 25.83
C VAL A 420 17.15 19.91 25.65
N GLY A 421 16.43 18.87 25.26
CA GLY A 421 17.02 17.52 25.13
C GLY A 421 17.21 16.76 26.45
N SER A 422 16.68 17.26 27.58
CA SER A 422 16.68 16.51 28.86
C SER A 422 15.70 15.33 28.90
N GLY A 423 14.94 15.06 27.82
CA GLY A 423 14.04 13.89 27.76
C GLY A 423 12.64 14.11 28.34
N LYS A 424 12.17 15.36 28.47
CA LYS A 424 10.81 15.70 28.93
C LYS A 424 9.71 15.05 28.08
N SER A 425 9.76 15.24 26.75
CA SER A 425 8.82 14.58 25.82
C SER A 425 8.96 13.05 25.85
N THR A 426 10.17 12.52 26.07
CA THR A 426 10.39 11.07 26.26
C THR A 426 9.68 10.54 27.50
N LEU A 427 9.61 11.32 28.58
CA LEU A 427 8.87 10.94 29.80
C LEU A 427 7.37 10.84 29.51
N LEU A 428 6.79 11.81 28.79
CA LEU A 428 5.38 11.74 28.37
C LEU A 428 5.13 10.53 27.44
N ALA A 429 6.03 10.27 26.49
CA ALA A 429 5.97 9.10 25.62
C ALA A 429 6.07 7.77 26.40
N ALA A 430 6.83 7.74 27.49
CA ALA A 430 6.92 6.58 28.38
C ALA A 430 5.59 6.34 29.13
N VAL A 431 4.92 7.40 29.59
CA VAL A 431 3.56 7.31 30.20
C VAL A 431 2.54 6.78 29.18
N LEU A 432 2.64 7.18 27.91
CA LEU A 432 1.75 6.69 26.84
C LEU A 432 1.99 5.21 26.49
N GLY A 433 3.16 4.67 26.85
CA GLY A 433 3.60 3.32 26.48
C GLY A 433 4.27 3.25 25.10
N GLU A 434 4.66 4.40 24.53
CA GLU A 434 5.39 4.46 23.25
C GLU A 434 6.87 4.07 23.44
N VAL A 435 7.47 4.35 24.59
CA VAL A 435 8.86 3.96 24.88
C VAL A 435 8.88 2.63 25.62
N PRO A 436 9.59 1.60 25.11
CA PRO A 436 9.79 0.36 25.83
C PRO A 436 10.48 0.60 27.17
N LYS A 437 9.96 -0.02 28.24
CA LYS A 437 10.66 -0.06 29.52
C LYS A 437 11.72 -1.16 29.49
N THR A 438 12.89 -0.89 30.06
CA THR A 438 13.92 -1.91 30.30
C THR A 438 13.85 -2.46 31.71
N GLU A 439 13.56 -1.59 32.69
CA GLU A 439 13.54 -1.92 34.12
C GLU A 439 12.39 -1.22 34.85
N GLY A 440 12.08 -1.69 36.07
CA GLY A 440 11.10 -1.08 36.97
C GLY A 440 9.64 -1.39 36.65
N THR A 441 8.73 -0.71 37.35
CA THR A 441 7.28 -0.89 37.21
C THR A 441 6.58 0.44 36.98
N ILE A 442 5.75 0.49 35.93
CA ILE A 442 4.91 1.64 35.60
C ILE A 442 3.45 1.21 35.70
N GLN A 443 2.66 2.03 36.37
CA GLN A 443 1.22 1.91 36.48
C GLN A 443 0.58 3.20 35.98
N VAL A 444 -0.30 3.06 34.99
CA VAL A 444 -1.10 4.16 34.47
C VAL A 444 -2.56 3.70 34.44
N CYS A 445 -3.43 4.45 35.11
CA CYS A 445 -4.85 4.12 35.28
C CYS A 445 -5.72 5.29 34.82
N GLY A 446 -6.59 5.06 33.84
CA GLY A 446 -7.52 6.07 33.31
C GLY A 446 -7.36 6.30 31.80
N LYS A 447 -8.24 7.14 31.24
CA LYS A 447 -8.14 7.66 29.88
C LYS A 447 -7.10 8.78 29.86
N ILE A 448 -6.27 8.81 28.81
CA ILE A 448 -5.23 9.83 28.64
C ILE A 448 -5.57 10.70 27.43
N ALA A 449 -5.49 12.01 27.60
CA ALA A 449 -5.45 12.98 26.51
C ALA A 449 -4.01 13.47 26.34
N TYR A 450 -3.48 13.39 25.12
CA TYR A 450 -2.12 13.83 24.80
C TYR A 450 -2.15 14.99 23.81
N ILE A 451 -1.43 16.05 24.15
CA ILE A 451 -1.21 17.22 23.32
C ILE A 451 0.28 17.29 23.03
N SER A 452 0.62 17.06 21.76
CA SER A 452 1.99 17.05 21.26
C SER A 452 2.50 18.46 21.00
N GLN A 453 3.82 18.65 21.14
CA GLN A 453 4.51 19.90 20.82
C GLN A 453 4.25 20.37 19.38
N ASN A 454 4.30 19.44 18.43
CA ASN A 454 3.91 19.68 17.04
C ASN A 454 2.43 19.32 16.85
N ALA A 455 1.60 20.32 16.54
CA ALA A 455 0.17 20.11 16.38
C ALA A 455 -0.16 19.26 15.14
N TRP A 456 -0.94 18.20 15.35
CA TRP A 456 -1.41 17.30 14.28
C TRP A 456 -2.91 17.48 14.02
N ILE A 457 -3.23 17.96 12.81
CA ILE A 457 -4.60 18.24 12.34
C ILE A 457 -4.93 17.29 11.19
N GLN A 458 -6.09 16.64 11.28
CA GLN A 458 -6.62 15.73 10.28
C GLN A 458 -7.32 16.52 9.16
N THR A 459 -7.29 16.00 7.94
CA THR A 459 -8.10 16.54 6.84
C THR A 459 -9.58 16.35 7.13
N GLY A 460 -10.36 17.43 7.06
CA GLY A 460 -11.78 17.48 7.42
C GLY A 460 -12.16 18.84 7.96
N THR A 461 -13.35 18.98 8.55
CA THR A 461 -13.77 20.26 9.15
C THR A 461 -13.04 20.54 10.47
N VAL A 462 -13.04 21.80 10.94
CA VAL A 462 -12.55 22.13 12.29
C VAL A 462 -13.38 21.39 13.34
N GLN A 463 -14.70 21.32 13.14
CA GLN A 463 -15.62 20.57 13.96
C GLN A 463 -15.22 19.08 14.08
N ASP A 464 -14.99 18.39 12.96
CA ASP A 464 -14.59 16.97 12.96
C ASP A 464 -13.27 16.75 13.70
N ASN A 465 -12.35 17.71 13.57
CA ASN A 465 -11.06 17.67 14.27
C ASN A 465 -11.20 17.78 15.78
N ILE A 466 -12.15 18.58 16.28
CA ILE A 466 -12.42 18.76 17.71
C ILE A 466 -13.21 17.56 18.25
N LEU A 467 -14.26 17.14 17.55
CA LEU A 467 -15.10 16.00 17.93
C LEU A 467 -14.32 14.68 17.94
N PHE A 468 -13.41 14.50 16.97
CA PHE A 468 -12.50 13.36 16.87
C PHE A 468 -13.22 11.99 16.98
N GLY A 469 -14.34 11.86 16.27
CA GLY A 469 -15.18 10.65 16.26
C GLY A 469 -16.20 10.54 17.39
N SER A 470 -16.26 11.52 18.30
CA SER A 470 -17.32 11.62 19.33
C SER A 470 -18.58 12.29 18.78
N SER A 471 -19.73 11.98 19.36
CA SER A 471 -20.99 12.65 19.04
C SER A 471 -20.99 14.10 19.49
N MET A 472 -21.61 14.99 18.70
CA MET A 472 -21.73 16.42 19.01
C MET A 472 -22.74 16.69 20.13
N ASP A 473 -22.24 17.08 21.28
CA ASP A 473 -22.93 17.85 22.32
C ASP A 473 -22.65 19.35 22.14
N ARG A 474 -23.71 20.12 21.82
CA ARG A 474 -23.62 21.55 21.48
C ARG A 474 -23.14 22.42 22.64
N GLU A 475 -23.64 22.17 23.85
CA GLU A 475 -23.30 23.00 25.01
C GLU A 475 -21.84 22.78 25.40
N ARG A 476 -21.44 21.51 25.47
CA ARG A 476 -20.06 21.13 25.74
C ARG A 476 -19.10 21.66 24.68
N TYR A 477 -19.50 21.60 23.41
CA TYR A 477 -18.69 22.06 22.30
C TYR A 477 -18.50 23.58 22.35
N HIS A 478 -19.57 24.35 22.56
CA HIS A 478 -19.48 25.80 22.69
C HIS A 478 -18.62 26.23 23.89
N ASN A 479 -18.78 25.56 25.04
CA ASN A 479 -17.93 25.78 26.21
C ASN A 479 -16.45 25.43 25.94
N THR A 480 -16.19 24.36 25.18
CA THR A 480 -14.84 23.99 24.74
C THR A 480 -14.21 25.07 23.86
N LEU A 481 -14.96 25.61 22.91
CA LEU A 481 -14.49 26.68 22.03
C LEU A 481 -14.17 27.97 22.79
N ALA A 482 -15.00 28.33 23.77
CA ALA A 482 -14.78 29.48 24.63
C ALA A 482 -13.49 29.32 25.45
N ARG A 483 -13.35 28.21 26.19
CA ARG A 483 -12.19 27.92 27.06
C ARG A 483 -10.87 27.73 26.32
N CYS A 484 -10.92 27.47 25.01
CA CYS A 484 -9.74 27.37 24.16
C CYS A 484 -9.49 28.63 23.33
N SER A 485 -10.20 29.74 23.61
CA SER A 485 -10.07 31.03 22.91
C SER A 485 -10.18 30.91 21.37
N LEU A 486 -10.99 29.96 20.87
CA LEU A 486 -11.16 29.69 19.44
C LEU A 486 -12.28 30.49 18.77
N VAL A 487 -13.19 31.10 19.54
CA VAL A 487 -14.39 31.77 19.01
C VAL A 487 -14.03 32.82 17.95
N LYS A 488 -13.08 33.71 18.27
CA LYS A 488 -12.61 34.75 17.34
C LYS A 488 -11.90 34.17 16.10
N ASP A 489 -11.17 33.07 16.26
CA ASP A 489 -10.52 32.39 15.13
C ASP A 489 -11.55 31.84 14.15
N LEU A 490 -12.64 31.26 14.67
CA LEU A 490 -13.70 30.68 13.86
C LEU A 490 -14.51 31.76 13.13
N GLU A 491 -14.77 32.91 13.75
CA GLU A 491 -15.45 34.05 13.11
C GLU A 491 -14.70 34.58 11.87
N MET A 492 -13.37 34.45 11.84
CA MET A 492 -12.55 34.85 10.70
C MET A 492 -12.54 33.80 9.56
N LEU A 493 -13.01 32.58 9.81
CA LEU A 493 -13.04 31.52 8.80
C LEU A 493 -14.30 31.66 7.92
N PRO A 494 -14.20 31.42 6.59
CA PRO A 494 -15.32 31.63 5.66
C PRO A 494 -16.61 30.87 6.00
N TYR A 495 -16.48 29.70 6.63
CA TYR A 495 -17.61 28.84 7.02
C TYR A 495 -17.56 28.48 8.51
N GLY A 496 -16.94 29.32 9.34
CA GLY A 496 -16.80 29.03 10.77
C GLY A 496 -16.09 27.70 11.03
N ASP A 497 -16.65 26.88 11.91
CA ASP A 497 -16.14 25.56 12.26
C ASP A 497 -16.40 24.46 11.22
N CYS A 498 -17.31 24.69 10.28
CA CYS A 498 -17.55 23.84 9.11
C CYS A 498 -16.48 24.03 8.02
N THR A 499 -15.53 24.95 8.21
CA THR A 499 -14.45 25.21 7.26
C THR A 499 -13.59 23.97 7.06
N GLN A 500 -13.39 23.58 5.80
CA GLN A 500 -12.54 22.44 5.42
C GLN A 500 -11.06 22.78 5.62
N ILE A 501 -10.38 21.96 6.42
CA ILE A 501 -8.97 22.07 6.73
C ILE A 501 -8.18 21.06 5.90
N GLY A 502 -7.23 21.57 5.11
CA GLY A 502 -6.35 20.74 4.27
C GLY A 502 -5.37 19.88 5.08
N GLU A 503 -4.60 19.02 4.38
CA GLU A 503 -3.62 18.11 5.00
C GLU A 503 -2.66 18.88 5.94
N ARG A 504 -2.43 18.40 7.17
CA ARG A 504 -1.60 19.06 8.19
C ARG A 504 -2.02 20.50 8.55
N GLY A 505 -3.25 20.88 8.21
CA GLY A 505 -3.82 22.19 8.48
C GLY A 505 -3.08 23.33 7.78
N VAL A 506 -2.74 23.21 6.49
CA VAL A 506 -2.08 24.30 5.73
C VAL A 506 -2.83 25.64 5.86
N ASN A 507 -4.15 25.60 6.06
CA ASN A 507 -5.03 26.77 6.17
C ASN A 507 -4.96 27.49 7.53
N LEU A 508 -4.34 26.90 8.56
CA LEU A 508 -4.32 27.42 9.93
C LEU A 508 -2.94 27.95 10.31
N SER A 509 -2.91 29.00 11.14
CA SER A 509 -1.67 29.49 11.78
C SER A 509 -1.16 28.50 12.84
N GLY A 510 0.10 28.64 13.28
CA GLY A 510 0.69 27.76 14.31
C GLY A 510 -0.11 27.76 15.62
N GLY A 511 -0.45 28.95 16.13
CA GLY A 511 -1.27 29.10 17.33
C GLY A 511 -2.70 28.56 17.18
N GLN A 512 -3.32 28.72 16.00
CA GLN A 512 -4.63 28.13 15.71
C GLN A 512 -4.59 26.60 15.75
N LYS A 513 -3.54 25.98 15.17
CA LYS A 513 -3.38 24.52 15.24
C LYS A 513 -3.24 24.02 16.68
N GLN A 514 -2.47 24.72 17.51
CA GLN A 514 -2.34 24.39 18.94
C GLN A 514 -3.68 24.49 19.67
N ARG A 515 -4.44 25.57 19.46
CA ARG A 515 -5.77 25.75 20.07
C ARG A 515 -6.79 24.69 19.63
N VAL A 516 -6.79 24.29 18.36
CA VAL A 516 -7.65 23.19 17.88
C VAL A 516 -7.27 21.86 18.54
N GLN A 517 -5.98 21.60 18.76
CA GLN A 517 -5.53 20.41 19.49
C GLN A 517 -5.91 20.44 20.97
N LEU A 518 -5.83 21.60 21.62
CA LEU A 518 -6.33 21.82 22.98
C LEU A 518 -7.83 21.54 23.06
N ALA A 519 -8.62 22.11 22.15
CA ALA A 519 -10.06 21.87 22.08
C ALA A 519 -10.40 20.39 21.87
N ARG A 520 -9.66 19.68 21.00
CA ARG A 520 -9.80 18.23 20.81
C ARG A 520 -9.59 17.48 22.13
N ALA A 521 -8.53 17.79 22.87
CA ALA A 521 -8.23 17.11 24.13
C ALA A 521 -9.27 17.39 25.22
N LEU A 522 -9.73 18.64 25.35
CA LEU A 522 -10.76 19.02 26.31
C LEU A 522 -12.11 18.38 25.98
N TYR A 523 -12.47 18.33 24.69
CA TYR A 523 -13.69 17.66 24.23
C TYR A 523 -13.68 16.14 24.42
N GLN A 524 -12.53 15.51 24.57
CA GLN A 524 -12.47 14.07 24.91
C GLN A 524 -12.72 13.79 26.39
N ASN A 525 -12.56 14.77 27.30
CA ASN A 525 -12.68 14.64 28.77
C ASN A 525 -12.01 13.36 29.30
N ALA A 526 -10.69 13.36 29.24
CA ALA A 526 -9.86 12.29 29.78
C ALA A 526 -9.62 12.47 31.29
N ASP A 527 -9.05 11.45 31.94
CA ASP A 527 -8.71 11.50 33.36
C ASP A 527 -7.32 12.12 33.59
N ILE A 528 -6.40 11.86 32.66
CA ILE A 528 -5.01 12.34 32.69
C ILE A 528 -4.72 13.17 31.43
N TYR A 529 -4.20 14.38 31.59
CA TYR A 529 -3.78 15.26 30.51
C TYR A 529 -2.26 15.36 30.45
N LEU A 530 -1.68 15.00 29.31
CA LEU A 530 -0.25 15.13 29.02
C LEU A 530 -0.06 16.25 28.01
N LEU A 531 0.54 17.35 28.43
CA LEU A 531 0.67 18.58 27.65
C LEU A 531 2.16 18.83 27.35
N ASP A 532 2.57 18.64 26.10
CA ASP A 532 3.95 18.84 25.67
C ASP A 532 4.12 20.23 25.02
N ASP A 533 4.47 21.23 25.83
CA ASP A 533 4.72 22.62 25.40
C ASP A 533 3.60 23.24 24.53
N PRO A 534 2.34 23.22 25.01
CA PRO A 534 1.14 23.53 24.20
C PRO A 534 0.97 25.02 23.84
N PHE A 535 1.76 25.92 24.44
CA PHE A 535 1.61 27.37 24.29
C PHE A 535 2.74 28.03 23.47
N SER A 536 3.66 27.23 22.95
CA SER A 536 4.89 27.69 22.27
C SER A 536 4.66 28.52 21.00
N ALA A 537 3.52 28.35 20.31
CA ALA A 537 3.19 29.07 19.07
C ALA A 537 2.11 30.14 19.27
N VAL A 538 1.81 30.49 20.52
CA VAL A 538 0.77 31.44 20.93
C VAL A 538 1.43 32.67 21.56
N ASP A 539 0.85 33.85 21.36
CA ASP A 539 1.32 35.08 22.01
C ASP A 539 1.16 35.02 23.53
N ALA A 540 1.97 35.80 24.27
CA ALA A 540 2.02 35.74 25.73
C ALA A 540 0.67 36.03 26.42
N HIS A 541 -0.12 36.97 25.88
CA HIS A 541 -1.43 37.32 26.43
C HIS A 541 -2.40 36.14 26.27
N THR A 542 -2.51 35.59 25.06
CA THR A 542 -3.38 34.43 24.81
C THR A 542 -2.88 33.19 25.55
N ALA A 543 -1.58 32.98 25.69
CA ALA A 543 -1.01 31.88 26.49
C ALA A 543 -1.43 31.99 27.97
N THR A 544 -1.42 33.19 28.54
CA THR A 544 -1.85 33.43 29.93
C THR A 544 -3.35 33.19 30.11
N SER A 545 -4.19 33.68 29.18
CA SER A 545 -5.63 33.41 29.18
C SER A 545 -5.92 31.91 29.07
N LEU A 546 -5.27 31.22 28.13
CA LEU A 546 -5.40 29.76 27.99
C LEU A 546 -4.92 29.04 29.26
N PHE A 547 -3.82 29.43 29.87
CA PHE A 547 -3.35 28.80 31.10
C PHE A 547 -4.42 28.88 32.21
N ASN A 548 -5.00 30.06 32.42
CA ASN A 548 -6.01 30.27 33.46
C ASN A 548 -7.35 29.59 33.14
N GLU A 549 -7.88 29.77 31.94
CA GLU A 549 -9.19 29.23 31.56
C GLU A 549 -9.14 27.73 31.26
N TYR A 550 -8.07 27.24 30.65
CA TYR A 550 -7.93 25.84 30.27
C TYR A 550 -7.31 24.99 31.38
N VAL A 551 -6.08 25.32 31.82
CA VAL A 551 -5.33 24.45 32.75
C VAL A 551 -5.86 24.59 34.18
N MET A 552 -6.12 25.81 34.63
CA MET A 552 -6.54 26.04 36.02
C MET A 552 -8.04 25.87 36.21
N SER A 553 -8.88 26.36 35.29
CA SER A 553 -10.34 26.24 35.39
C SER A 553 -10.88 24.96 34.75
N ALA A 554 -10.65 24.75 33.45
CA ALA A 554 -11.27 23.62 32.74
C ALA A 554 -10.78 22.24 33.18
N LEU A 555 -9.52 22.15 33.59
CA LEU A 555 -8.88 20.92 34.08
C LEU A 555 -8.69 20.94 35.60
N SER A 556 -9.51 21.70 36.33
CA SER A 556 -9.41 21.86 37.78
C SER A 556 -9.46 20.52 38.54
N ASP A 557 -10.33 19.59 38.14
CA ASP A 557 -10.53 18.26 38.73
C ASP A 557 -9.66 17.15 38.09
N LYS A 558 -8.82 17.48 37.11
CA LYS A 558 -8.06 16.50 36.32
C LYS A 558 -6.60 16.42 36.74
N THR A 559 -5.98 15.27 36.53
CA THR A 559 -4.52 15.12 36.67
C THR A 559 -3.83 15.67 35.42
N VAL A 560 -2.90 16.62 35.60
CA VAL A 560 -2.23 17.31 34.48
C VAL A 560 -0.72 17.20 34.61
N LEU A 561 -0.04 16.75 33.55
CA LEU A 561 1.42 16.84 33.41
C LEU A 561 1.72 17.83 32.29
N LEU A 562 2.22 19.01 32.65
CA LEU A 562 2.58 20.08 31.70
C LEU A 562 4.10 20.18 31.56
N VAL A 563 4.62 19.89 30.36
CA VAL A 563 5.96 20.30 29.97
C VAL A 563 5.89 21.75 29.50
N THR A 564 6.66 22.63 30.12
CA THR A 564 6.74 24.05 29.74
C THR A 564 8.18 24.55 29.87
N HIS A 565 8.54 25.44 28.95
CA HIS A 565 9.77 26.25 29.03
C HIS A 565 9.53 27.62 29.67
N GLN A 566 8.27 28.01 29.86
CA GLN A 566 7.89 29.28 30.47
C GLN A 566 7.85 29.12 31.99
N VAL A 567 8.77 29.82 32.67
CA VAL A 567 8.96 29.75 34.12
C VAL A 567 7.81 30.44 34.88
N ASP A 568 7.12 31.39 34.22
CA ASP A 568 6.07 32.21 34.81
C ASP A 568 4.86 31.39 35.32
N PHE A 569 4.64 30.20 34.76
CA PHE A 569 3.53 29.33 35.15
C PHE A 569 3.82 28.42 36.34
N LEU A 570 5.10 28.24 36.72
CA LEU A 570 5.51 27.26 37.74
C LEU A 570 4.95 27.49 39.14
N PRO A 571 4.78 28.73 39.65
CA PRO A 571 4.30 28.96 41.01
C PRO A 571 2.91 28.40 41.32
N VAL A 572 2.11 28.09 40.29
CA VAL A 572 0.71 27.68 40.42
C VAL A 572 0.56 26.14 40.43
N PHE A 573 1.63 25.38 40.19
CA PHE A 573 1.60 23.92 40.16
C PHE A 573 1.78 23.30 41.55
N ASP A 574 1.12 22.15 41.78
CA ASP A 574 1.19 21.42 43.05
C ASP A 574 2.58 20.79 43.28
N SER A 575 3.18 20.31 42.19
CA SER A 575 4.52 19.70 42.20
C SER A 575 5.29 20.08 40.93
N ILE A 576 6.61 20.20 41.06
CA ILE A 576 7.52 20.47 39.93
C ILE A 576 8.50 19.31 39.81
N LEU A 577 8.53 18.70 38.64
CA LEU A 577 9.50 17.68 38.25
C LEU A 577 10.61 18.34 37.44
N VAL A 578 11.83 18.35 37.98
CA VAL A 578 13.00 18.84 37.23
C VAL A 578 13.75 17.67 36.65
N ASN A 579 13.95 17.72 35.33
CA ASN A 579 14.63 16.68 34.56
C ASN A 579 16.02 17.17 34.15
N VAL A 580 17.05 16.54 34.72
CA VAL A 580 18.45 16.93 34.53
C VAL A 580 19.18 15.86 33.73
N ARG A 581 19.98 16.28 32.75
CA ARG A 581 20.83 15.38 31.98
C ARG A 581 22.15 15.16 32.72
N TRP A 582 22.44 13.91 33.10
CA TRP A 582 23.66 13.54 33.80
C TRP A 582 24.36 12.36 33.12
N ARG A 583 25.62 12.54 32.70
CA ARG A 583 26.46 11.52 32.02
C ARG A 583 25.76 10.79 30.86
N GLY A 584 24.99 11.52 30.05
CA GLY A 584 24.35 11.00 28.85
C GLY A 584 22.92 10.46 29.04
N TYR A 585 22.40 10.43 30.26
CA TYR A 585 21.02 9.98 30.59
C TYR A 585 20.28 11.03 31.41
N SER A 586 18.97 10.93 31.49
CA SER A 586 18.17 11.88 32.27
C SER A 586 17.68 11.27 33.59
N VAL A 587 17.76 12.07 34.66
CA VAL A 587 17.28 11.74 36.01
C VAL A 587 16.26 12.80 36.42
N CYS A 588 15.17 12.36 37.06
CA CYS A 588 14.11 13.25 37.52
C CYS A 588 14.07 13.32 39.06
N THR A 589 13.92 14.54 39.57
CA THR A 589 13.64 14.79 41.00
C THR A 589 12.31 15.55 41.09
N LEU A 590 11.37 15.01 41.87
CA LEU A 590 10.10 15.67 42.17
C LEU A 590 10.28 16.57 43.40
N SER A 591 10.04 17.87 43.25
CA SER A 591 10.01 18.83 44.36
C SER A 591 8.60 19.41 44.53
N ARG A 592 8.17 19.52 45.79
CA ARG A 592 6.92 20.19 46.19
C ARG A 592 7.11 21.64 46.63
N SER A 593 8.33 22.18 46.49
CA SER A 593 8.65 23.55 46.88
C SER A 593 9.71 24.15 45.95
N ILE A 594 9.40 25.31 45.38
CA ILE A 594 10.33 26.09 44.53
C ILE A 594 11.60 26.47 45.29
N GLY A 595 11.52 26.67 46.61
CA GLY A 595 12.68 27.02 47.45
C GLY A 595 13.67 25.89 47.73
N ARG A 596 13.40 24.67 47.25
CA ARG A 596 14.30 23.49 47.38
C ARG A 596 14.78 22.94 46.03
N LEU A 597 14.39 23.56 44.91
CA LEU A 597 14.96 23.32 43.58
C LEU A 597 16.22 24.17 43.41
#